data_AF-F0G835-F1
#
_entry.id   AF-F0G835-F1
#
_cell.length_a   1.000
_cell.length_b   1.000
_cell.length_c   1.000
_cell.angle_alpha   90.00
_cell.angle_beta   90.00
_cell.angle_gamma   90.00
#
_symmetry.space_group_name_H-M   'P 1'
#
loop_
_entity.id
_entity.type
_entity.pdbx_description
1 polymer ?
#
loop_
_entity_poly.entity_id
_entity_poly.type
_entity_poly.pdbx_seq_one_letter_code
_entity_poly.pdbx_strand_id
1 'polypeptide(L)' 'MAQVELDAIDRRILAILQENGRLSNQEIAERVNLSPSPCLRRIRRLEEI' A
#
# COMPACT_ATOMS: atom_id res chain seq x y z
N MET A 1 -9.70 -13.60 16.05
CA MET A 1 -9.36 -12.71 14.93
C MET A 1 -8.10 -11.97 15.32
N ALA A 2 -6.99 -12.19 14.61
CA ALA A 2 -5.77 -11.43 14.87
C ALA A 2 -6.01 -10.00 14.37
N GLN A 3 -5.86 -9.01 15.24
CA GLN A 3 -6.01 -7.62 14.88
C GLN A 3 -4.82 -7.21 14.03
N VAL A 4 -5.02 -6.98 12.74
CA VAL A 4 -3.94 -6.54 11.85
C VAL A 4 -3.68 -5.06 12.08
N GLU A 5 -2.50 -4.75 12.61
CA GLU A 5 -2.07 -3.36 12.76
C GLU A 5 -1.59 -2.81 11.41
N LEU A 6 -2.34 -1.81 10.93
CA LEU A 6 -2.01 -0.99 9.77
C LEU A 6 -1.29 0.27 10.19
N ASP A 7 -0.07 0.46 9.69
CA ASP A 7 0.69 1.67 9.94
C ASP A 7 0.23 2.84 9.05
N ALA A 8 0.87 4.01 9.22
CA ALA A 8 0.52 5.20 8.47
C ALA A 8 0.76 5.07 6.96
N ILE A 9 1.75 4.28 6.53
CA ILE A 9 2.04 4.05 5.12
C ILE A 9 0.98 3.12 4.54
N ASP A 10 0.61 2.05 5.25
CA ASP A 10 -0.42 1.11 4.80
C ASP A 10 -1.76 1.84 4.56
N ARG A 11 -2.13 2.75 5.47
CA ARG A 11 -3.33 3.60 5.31
C ARG A 11 -3.26 4.51 4.09
N ARG A 12 -2.08 5.10 3.81
CA ARG A 12 -1.89 5.94 2.61
C ARG A 12 -1.97 5.11 1.33
N ILE A 13 -1.38 3.91 1.31
CA ILE A 13 -1.48 2.98 0.18
C ILE A 13 -2.95 2.65 -0.10
N LEU A 14 -3.71 2.29 0.95
CA LEU A 14 -5.14 1.99 0.82
C LEU A 14 -5.93 3.20 0.29
N ALA A 15 -5.68 4.40 0.81
CA ALA A 15 -6.34 5.61 0.34
C ALA A 15 -6.06 5.87 -1.16
N ILE A 16 -4.80 5.74 -1.60
CA ILE A 16 -4.40 5.91 -3.00
C ILE A 16 -5.09 4.87 -3.90
N LEU A 17 -5.12 3.61 -3.48
CA LEU A 17 -5.76 2.53 -4.23
C LEU A 17 -7.28 2.67 -4.29
N GLN A 18 -7.91 3.14 -3.21
CA GLN A 18 -9.35 3.43 -3.17
C GLN A 18 -9.72 4.60 -4.08
N GLU A 19 -8.87 5.62 -4.17
CA GLU A 19 -9.04 6.73 -5.11
C GLU A 19 -8.82 6.30 -6.56
N ASN A 20 -7.76 5.52 -6.83
CA ASN A 20 -7.44 5.01 -8.16
C ASN A 20 -6.69 3.66 -8.11
N GLY A 21 -7.44 2.57 -8.24
CA GLY A 21 -6.88 1.21 -8.25
C GLY A 21 -6.14 0.81 -9.53
N ARG A 22 -6.05 1.70 -10.54
CA ARG A 22 -5.30 1.42 -11.79
C ARG A 22 -3.85 1.87 -11.73
N LEU A 23 -3.44 2.53 -10.64
CA LEU A 23 -2.08 3.00 -10.47
C LEU A 23 -1.10 1.83 -10.40
N SER A 24 0.02 1.98 -11.09
CA SER A 24 1.12 1.02 -10.98
C SER A 24 1.77 1.10 -9.60
N ASN A 25 2.39 0.00 -9.17
CA ASN A 25 3.16 -0.03 -7.93
C ASN A 25 4.27 1.05 -7.90
N GLN A 26 4.84 1.42 -9.05
CA GLN A 26 5.83 2.50 -9.13
C GLN A 26 5.21 3.85 -8.76
N GLU A 27 4.06 4.19 -9.34
CA GLU A 27 3.35 5.44 -9.05
C GLU A 27 2.82 5.49 -7.61
N ILE A 28 2.43 4.36 -7.03
CA ILE A 28 2.03 4.29 -5.61
C ILE A 28 3.26 4.52 -4.72
N ALA A 29 4.37 3.86 -5.02
CA ALA A 29 5.62 3.96 -4.26
C ALA A 29 6.13 5.40 -4.21
N GLU A 30 6.11 6.11 -5.34
CA GLU A 30 6.46 7.53 -5.42
C GLU A 30 5.56 8.39 -4.52
N ARG A 31 4.24 8.19 -4.55
CA ARG A 31 3.29 8.94 -3.71
C ARG A 31 3.44 8.70 -2.21
N VAL A 32 3.98 7.54 -1.80
CA VAL A 32 4.20 7.21 -0.38
C VAL A 32 5.65 7.34 0.07
N ASN A 33 6.53 7.89 -0.77
CA ASN A 33 7.97 8.03 -0.51
C ASN A 33 8.68 6.70 -0.18
N LEU A 34 8.38 5.66 -0.95
CA LEU A 34 9.05 4.36 -0.89
C LEU A 34 9.68 4.00 -2.23
N SER A 35 10.64 3.07 -2.20
CA SER A 35 11.02 2.37 -3.42
C SER A 35 9.95 1.33 -3.82
N PRO A 36 9.90 0.91 -5.10
CA PRO A 36 8.86 -0.02 -5.56
C PRO A 36 8.83 -1.36 -4.82
N SER A 37 9.99 -1.89 -4.39
CA SER A 37 10.08 -3.19 -3.70
C SER A 37 9.38 -3.22 -2.32
N PRO A 38 9.67 -2.32 -1.36
CA PRO A 38 8.94 -2.25 -0.09
C PRO A 38 7.47 -1.86 -0.25
N CYS A 39 7.13 -1.02 -1.24
CA CYS A 39 5.72 -0.72 -1.56
C CYS A 39 4.95 -1.99 -1.97
N LEU A 40 5.52 -2.78 -2.88
CA LEU A 40 4.89 -4.03 -3.34
C LEU A 40 4.69 -5.04 -2.20
N ARG A 41 5.67 -5.17 -1.29
CA ARG A 41 5.53 -6.05 -0.11
C ARG A 41 4.37 -5.64 0.79
N ARG A 42 4.17 -4.33 0.98
CA ARG A 42 3.06 -3.80 1.77
C ARG A 42 1.73 -4.04 1.09
N ILE A 43 1.62 -3.79 -0.22
CA ILE A 43 0.41 -4.07 -1.01
C ILE A 43 0.02 -5.55 -0.89
N ARG A 44 0.98 -6.47 -1.08
CA ARG A 44 0.71 -7.92 -0.94
C ARG A 44 0.23 -8.29 0.47
N ARG A 45 0.87 -7.75 1.51
CA ARG A 45 0.41 -7.96 2.89
C ARG A 45 -1.01 -7.44 3.08
N LEU A 46 -1.37 -6.31 2.47
CA LEU A 46 -2.72 -5.72 2.56
C LEU A 46 -3.78 -6.56 1.83
N GLU A 47 -3.42 -7.28 0.77
CA GLU A 47 -4.31 -8.18 0.02
C GLU A 47 -4.62 -9.49 0.77
N GLU A 48 -3.80 -9.86 1.76
CA GLU A 48 -3.93 -11.10 2.54
C GLU A 48 -4.75 -10.94 3.84
N ILE A 49 -5.20 -9.71 4.16
CA ILE A 49 -5.99 -9.37 5.36
C ILE A 49 -7.48 -9.56 5.09
#